data_AF-K2FTV1-F1
#
_entry.id   AF-K2FTV1-F1
#
_cell.length_a   1.000
_cell.length_b   1.000
_cell.length_c   1.000
_cell.angle_alpha   90.00
_cell.angle_beta   90.00
_cell.angle_gamma   90.00
#
_symmetry.space_group_name_H-M   'P 1'
#
loop_
_entity.id
_entity.type
_entity.pdbx_description
1 polymer ?
#
loop_
_entity_poly.entity_id
_entity_poly.type
_entity_poly.pdbx_seq_one_letter_code
_entity_poly.pdbx_strand_id
1 'polypeptide(L)'
;MVQKEVAERIVAQAGKMSILAVSVQYYADAKYLFTVPKTAFDPVPKVDSAIIRITRNLGIEDNKDETKKLFRVVKAGFSAKRKTLANNLSNSFKIDKREVEQKLVSLGFSVNTRAQELSVEHWKKLQGIL
;
A
#
# COMPACT_ATOMS: atom_id res chain seq x y z
N MET A 1 5.98 -17.11 8.85
CA MET A 1 6.70 -17.50 7.61
C MET A 1 5.74 -17.45 6.45
N VAL A 2 6.15 -16.96 5.30
CA VAL A 2 5.36 -16.90 4.05
C VAL A 2 6.27 -17.15 2.85
N GLN A 3 5.72 -17.28 1.64
CA GLN A 3 6.52 -17.30 0.42
C GLN A 3 7.36 -16.02 0.28
N LYS A 4 8.57 -16.13 -0.28
CA LYS A 4 9.52 -15.01 -0.41
C LYS A 4 8.91 -13.78 -1.10
N GLU A 5 8.24 -13.96 -2.24
CA GLU A 5 7.62 -12.84 -2.98
C GLU A 5 6.53 -12.15 -2.14
N VAL A 6 5.75 -12.91 -1.38
CA VAL A 6 4.71 -12.35 -0.49
C VAL A 6 5.34 -11.52 0.62
N ALA A 7 6.42 -12.02 1.24
CA ALA A 7 7.17 -11.26 2.24
C ALA A 7 7.71 -9.95 1.66
N GLU A 8 8.35 -9.99 0.48
CA GLU A 8 8.87 -8.81 -0.22
C GLU A 8 7.76 -7.79 -0.52
N ARG A 9 6.57 -8.25 -0.93
CA ARG A 9 5.42 -7.39 -1.16
C ARG A 9 4.86 -6.76 0.11
N ILE A 10 4.90 -7.49 1.23
CA ILE A 10 4.43 -6.98 2.54
C ILE A 10 5.35 -5.87 3.04
N VAL A 11 6.67 -6.04 2.92
CA VAL A 11 7.68 -5.09 3.43
C VAL A 11 8.11 -4.03 2.41
N ALA A 12 7.49 -4.02 1.22
CA ALA A 12 7.82 -3.12 0.13
C ALA A 12 7.75 -1.66 0.59
N GLN A 13 8.64 -0.82 0.04
CA GLN A 13 8.69 0.61 0.34
C GLN A 13 8.05 1.43 -0.79
N ALA A 14 7.88 2.72 -0.56
CA ALA A 14 7.46 3.69 -1.57
C ALA A 14 8.24 3.50 -2.88
N GLY A 15 7.51 3.50 -4.00
CA GLY A 15 7.98 3.12 -5.34
C GLY A 15 7.61 1.69 -5.73
N LYS A 16 7.40 0.80 -4.75
CA LYS A 16 6.97 -0.59 -4.95
C LYS A 16 5.75 -0.98 -4.11
N MET A 17 5.05 0.01 -3.54
CA MET A 17 3.90 -0.24 -2.69
C MET A 17 2.78 -0.96 -3.45
N SER A 18 1.99 -1.73 -2.71
CA SER A 18 0.79 -2.41 -3.19
C SER A 18 -0.31 -2.27 -2.15
N ILE A 19 -1.56 -2.60 -2.51
CA ILE A 19 -2.66 -2.66 -1.53
C ILE A 19 -2.26 -3.55 -0.34
N LEU A 20 -1.61 -4.70 -0.60
CA LEU A 20 -1.13 -5.60 0.46
C LEU A 20 -0.13 -4.91 1.40
N ALA A 21 0.86 -4.21 0.84
CA ALA A 21 1.85 -3.46 1.61
C ALA A 21 1.17 -2.41 2.50
N VAL A 22 0.28 -1.59 1.92
CA VAL A 22 -0.45 -0.56 2.66
C VAL A 22 -1.32 -1.18 3.74
N SER A 23 -2.04 -2.27 3.45
CA SER A 23 -2.91 -2.94 4.42
C SER A 23 -2.15 -3.50 5.61
N VAL A 24 -0.95 -4.05 5.43
CA VAL A 24 -0.16 -4.54 6.57
C VAL A 24 0.52 -3.37 7.29
N GLN A 25 1.20 -2.51 6.54
CA GLN A 25 2.01 -1.44 7.11
C GLN A 25 1.19 -0.33 7.76
N TYR A 26 -0.09 -0.21 7.41
CA TYR A 26 -1.01 0.66 8.13
C TYR A 26 -1.12 0.23 9.59
N TYR A 27 -1.35 -1.06 9.87
CA TYR A 27 -1.58 -1.56 11.24
C TYR A 27 -0.30 -1.92 12.01
N ALA A 28 0.82 -2.12 11.33
CA ALA A 28 2.01 -2.69 11.94
C ALA A 28 3.31 -2.30 11.23
N ASP A 29 4.40 -2.27 11.98
CA ASP A 29 5.75 -2.29 11.42
C ASP A 29 6.09 -3.70 10.92
N ALA A 30 6.41 -3.83 9.63
CA ALA A 30 6.73 -5.11 9.00
C ALA A 30 8.20 -5.13 8.55
N LYS A 31 8.98 -6.10 9.05
CA LYS A 31 10.41 -6.25 8.71
C LYS A 31 10.70 -7.62 8.12
N TYR A 32 11.51 -7.63 7.06
CA TYR A 32 12.07 -8.85 6.49
C TYR A 32 13.27 -9.28 7.33
N LEU A 33 13.27 -10.50 7.85
CA LEU A 33 14.37 -11.00 8.67
C LEU A 33 15.37 -11.76 7.82
N PHE A 34 14.94 -12.86 7.20
CA PHE A 34 15.78 -13.70 6.34
C PHE A 34 14.96 -14.63 5.45
N THR A 35 15.61 -15.13 4.39
CA THR A 35 15.08 -16.15 3.48
C THR A 35 15.33 -17.55 4.02
N VAL A 36 14.36 -18.44 3.89
CA VAL A 36 14.51 -19.87 4.14
C VAL A 36 14.51 -20.58 2.79
N PRO A 37 15.61 -21.23 2.39
CA PRO A 37 15.68 -21.91 1.10
C PRO A 37 14.68 -23.06 1.04
N LYS A 38 14.09 -23.30 -0.12
CA LYS A 38 13.15 -24.42 -0.32
C LYS A 38 13.69 -25.80 0.07
N THR A 39 15.02 -25.97 0.01
CA THR A 39 15.71 -27.23 0.38
C THR A 39 15.66 -27.52 1.88
N ALA A 40 15.20 -26.57 2.71
CA ALA A 40 14.97 -26.78 4.14
C ALA A 40 13.61 -27.43 4.47
N PHE A 41 12.83 -27.81 3.47
CA PHE A 41 11.48 -28.37 3.62
C PHE A 41 11.37 -29.77 2.99
N ASP A 42 10.47 -30.58 3.54
CA ASP A 42 10.09 -31.89 3.00
C ASP A 42 8.55 -32.03 3.01
N PRO A 43 7.89 -32.22 1.84
CA PRO A 43 8.46 -32.22 0.49
C PRO A 43 8.95 -30.83 0.06
N VAL A 44 9.96 -30.80 -0.83
CA VAL A 44 10.57 -29.56 -1.32
C VAL A 44 9.56 -28.73 -2.14
N PRO A 45 9.22 -27.49 -1.74
CA PRO A 45 8.32 -26.61 -2.48
C PRO A 45 9.00 -26.01 -3.73
N LYS A 46 8.20 -25.38 -4.60
CA LYS A 46 8.70 -24.76 -5.85
C LYS A 46 9.48 -23.46 -5.63
N VAL A 47 9.21 -22.75 -4.54
CA VAL A 47 9.72 -21.40 -4.26
C VAL A 47 10.28 -21.32 -2.85
N ASP A 48 11.18 -20.35 -2.61
CA ASP A 48 11.71 -20.08 -1.29
C ASP A 48 10.67 -19.45 -0.36
N SER A 49 10.90 -19.63 0.94
CA SER A 49 10.13 -19.00 2.01
C SER A 49 10.91 -17.83 2.62
N ALA A 50 10.23 -17.02 3.42
CA ALA A 50 10.83 -15.92 4.16
C ALA A 50 10.20 -15.78 5.55
N ILE A 51 11.03 -15.40 6.51
CA ILE A 51 10.60 -14.98 7.84
C ILE A 51 10.47 -13.47 7.85
N ILE A 52 9.28 -12.99 8.20
CA ILE A 52 9.00 -11.58 8.46
C ILE A 52 8.53 -11.42 9.90
N ARG A 53 8.86 -10.28 10.50
CA ARG A 53 8.31 -9.84 11.79
C ARG A 53 7.28 -8.76 11.54
N ILE A 54 6.12 -8.89 12.15
CA ILE A 54 5.05 -7.89 12.11
C ILE A 54 4.78 -7.47 13.55
N THR A 55 5.01 -6.20 13.86
CA THR A 55 4.82 -5.63 15.19
C THR A 55 3.69 -4.62 15.12
N ARG A 56 2.56 -4.90 15.78
CA ARG A 56 1.37 -4.04 15.75
C ARG A 56 1.70 -2.65 16.32
N ASN A 57 1.23 -1.62 15.62
CA ASN A 57 1.27 -0.25 16.10
C ASN A 57 0.09 -0.03 17.07
N LEU A 58 0.37 0.08 18.37
CA LEU A 58 -0.65 0.21 19.41
C LEU A 58 -1.26 1.62 19.50
N GLY A 59 -0.63 2.62 18.88
CA GLY A 59 -1.07 4.02 18.90
C GLY A 59 -2.02 4.42 17.76
N ILE A 60 -2.51 3.47 16.96
CA ILE A 60 -3.50 3.77 15.93
C ILE A 60 -4.87 3.68 16.60
N GLU A 61 -5.48 4.83 16.86
CA GLU A 61 -6.90 4.88 17.21
C GLU A 61 -7.70 4.36 16.00
N ASP A 62 -8.25 3.16 16.15
CA ASP A 62 -9.05 2.49 15.12
C ASP A 62 -10.42 3.18 14.99
N ASN A 63 -10.44 4.44 14.54
CA ASN A 63 -11.66 5.05 14.06
C ASN A 63 -12.07 4.30 12.77
N LYS A 64 -13.10 3.47 12.91
CA LYS A 64 -13.56 2.56 11.85
C LYS A 64 -13.97 3.32 10.58
N ASP A 65 -14.56 4.50 10.72
CA ASP A 65 -15.03 5.28 9.57
C ASP A 65 -13.88 5.92 8.81
N GLU A 66 -12.88 6.44 9.52
CA GLU A 66 -11.66 6.98 8.93
C GLU A 66 -10.86 5.90 8.21
N THR A 67 -10.70 4.76 8.86
CA THR A 67 -10.05 3.57 8.29
C THR A 67 -10.77 3.11 7.02
N LYS A 68 -12.12 3.06 7.04
CA LYS A 68 -12.93 2.69 5.88
C LYS A 68 -12.77 3.70 4.73
N LYS A 69 -12.75 5.01 5.03
CA LYS A 69 -12.49 6.07 4.05
C LYS A 69 -11.10 5.93 3.44
N LEU A 70 -10.08 5.75 4.25
CA LEU A 70 -8.70 5.53 3.81
C LEU A 70 -8.60 4.35 2.84
N PHE A 71 -9.07 3.17 3.24
CA PHE A 71 -8.97 1.98 2.38
C PHE A 71 -9.84 2.06 1.12
N ARG A 72 -10.92 2.87 1.12
CA ARG A 72 -11.67 3.19 -0.10
C ARG A 72 -10.82 3.98 -1.09
N VAL A 73 -10.09 5.00 -0.62
CA VAL A 73 -9.17 5.80 -1.44
C VAL A 73 -7.98 4.96 -1.93
N VAL A 74 -7.38 4.14 -1.05
CA VAL A 74 -6.28 3.22 -1.41
C VAL A 74 -6.70 2.26 -2.53
N LYS A 75 -7.85 1.60 -2.37
CA LYS A 75 -8.38 0.67 -3.40
C LYS A 75 -8.62 1.38 -4.73
N ALA A 76 -9.22 2.56 -4.71
CA ALA A 76 -9.43 3.36 -5.90
C ALA A 76 -8.10 3.74 -6.57
N GLY A 77 -7.11 4.17 -5.80
CA GLY A 77 -5.79 4.56 -6.31
C GLY A 77 -5.03 3.40 -6.97
N PHE A 78 -5.20 2.17 -6.50
CA PHE A 78 -4.59 0.97 -7.10
C PHE A 78 -5.44 0.28 -8.19
N SER A 79 -6.57 0.87 -8.61
CA SER A 79 -7.51 0.26 -9.58
C SER A 79 -6.88 -0.04 -10.95
N ALA A 80 -5.93 0.77 -11.43
CA ALA A 80 -5.16 0.50 -12.64
C ALA A 80 -3.66 0.83 -12.45
N LYS A 81 -2.82 -0.21 -12.42
CA LYS A 81 -1.38 -0.12 -12.08
C LYS A 81 -0.56 0.86 -12.92
N ARG A 82 -0.93 1.08 -14.18
CA ARG A 82 -0.16 1.93 -15.13
C ARG A 82 -0.65 3.37 -15.22
N LYS A 83 -1.80 3.70 -14.62
CA LYS A 83 -2.39 5.05 -14.64
C LYS A 83 -1.87 5.87 -13.46
N THR A 84 -1.88 7.20 -13.61
CA THR A 84 -1.59 8.12 -12.51
C THR A 84 -2.67 8.04 -11.44
N LEU A 85 -2.33 8.47 -10.22
CA LEU A 85 -3.25 8.49 -9.09
C LEU A 85 -4.49 9.33 -9.39
N ALA A 86 -4.32 10.52 -9.99
CA ALA A 86 -5.44 11.37 -10.39
C ALA A 86 -6.41 10.67 -11.35
N ASN A 87 -5.87 9.96 -12.37
CA ASN A 87 -6.69 9.17 -13.29
C ASN A 87 -7.48 8.08 -12.56
N ASN A 88 -6.85 7.37 -11.63
CA ASN A 88 -7.49 6.28 -10.90
C ASN A 88 -8.59 6.78 -9.95
N LEU A 89 -8.34 7.86 -9.21
CA LEU A 89 -9.30 8.47 -8.30
C LEU A 89 -10.48 9.09 -9.08
N SER A 90 -10.22 9.89 -10.12
CA SER A 90 -11.25 10.48 -10.97
C SER A 90 -12.17 9.40 -11.57
N ASN A 91 -11.60 8.34 -12.14
CA ASN A 91 -12.40 7.27 -12.75
C ASN A 91 -13.22 6.47 -11.72
N SER A 92 -12.68 6.24 -10.52
CA SER A 92 -13.34 5.45 -9.46
C SER A 92 -14.45 6.22 -8.77
N PHE A 93 -14.27 7.53 -8.55
CA PHE A 93 -15.21 8.37 -7.81
C PHE A 93 -16.11 9.23 -8.70
N LYS A 94 -15.89 9.23 -10.02
CA LYS A 94 -16.65 10.04 -10.99
C LYS A 94 -16.56 11.54 -10.69
N ILE A 95 -15.36 11.98 -10.32
CA ILE A 95 -15.02 13.38 -10.02
C ILE A 95 -14.10 13.94 -11.10
N ASP A 96 -14.09 15.26 -11.27
CA ASP A 96 -13.27 15.91 -12.28
C ASP A 96 -11.78 15.68 -12.04
N LYS A 97 -11.04 15.35 -13.10
CA LYS A 97 -9.61 15.02 -13.00
C LYS A 97 -8.78 16.23 -12.56
N ARG A 98 -9.12 17.44 -13.01
CA ARG A 98 -8.35 18.66 -12.67
C ARG A 98 -8.53 19.01 -11.20
N GLU A 99 -9.73 18.81 -10.65
CA GLU A 99 -9.97 18.99 -9.21
C GLU A 99 -9.08 18.05 -8.38
N VAL A 100 -8.97 16.78 -8.76
CA VAL A 100 -8.08 15.82 -8.09
C VAL A 100 -6.62 16.23 -8.23
N GLU A 101 -6.19 16.65 -9.42
CA GLU A 101 -4.81 17.12 -9.65
C GLU A 101 -4.47 18.33 -8.77
N GLN A 102 -5.37 19.31 -8.67
CA GLN A 102 -5.19 20.49 -7.81
C GLN A 102 -5.04 20.10 -6.33
N LYS A 103 -5.91 19.20 -5.84
CA LYS A 103 -5.83 18.68 -4.46
C LYS A 103 -4.54 17.88 -4.21
N LEU A 104 -4.08 17.10 -5.19
CA LEU A 104 -2.81 16.38 -5.07
C LEU A 104 -1.62 17.34 -4.99
N VAL A 105 -1.60 18.38 -5.83
CA VAL A 105 -0.55 19.40 -5.83
C VAL A 105 -0.54 20.19 -4.53
N SER A 106 -1.70 20.57 -3.98
CA SER A 106 -1.76 21.28 -2.69
C SER A 106 -1.27 20.43 -1.51
N LEU A 107 -1.31 19.10 -1.63
CA LEU A 107 -0.74 18.16 -0.67
C LEU A 107 0.74 17.81 -0.93
N GLY A 108 1.35 18.43 -1.95
CA GLY A 108 2.77 18.27 -2.29
C GLY A 108 3.09 17.11 -3.24
N PHE A 109 2.09 16.54 -3.92
CA PHE A 109 2.30 15.47 -4.90
C PHE A 109 2.36 16.01 -6.33
N SER A 110 3.12 15.33 -7.20
CA SER A 110 3.10 15.60 -8.64
C SER A 110 1.81 15.07 -9.28
N VAL A 111 1.32 15.72 -10.34
CA VAL A 111 0.19 15.23 -11.15
C VAL A 111 0.46 13.86 -11.80
N ASN A 112 1.75 13.51 -11.96
CA ASN A 112 2.19 12.24 -12.54
C ASN A 112 2.35 11.11 -11.51
N THR A 113 2.13 11.40 -10.22
CA THR A 113 2.31 10.44 -9.12
C THR A 113 1.45 9.20 -9.35
N ARG A 114 2.01 8.02 -9.10
CA ARG A 114 1.28 6.74 -9.14
C ARG A 114 1.11 6.15 -7.74
N ALA A 115 0.09 5.31 -7.56
CA ALA A 115 -0.26 4.76 -6.26
C ALA A 115 0.89 4.01 -5.55
N GLN A 116 1.73 3.28 -6.29
CA GLN A 116 2.86 2.55 -5.69
C GLN A 116 3.96 3.45 -5.12
N GLU A 117 3.97 4.74 -5.45
CA GLU A 117 4.94 5.73 -4.98
C GLU A 117 4.57 6.29 -3.59
N LEU A 118 3.35 6.04 -3.11
CA LEU A 118 2.86 6.57 -1.84
C LEU A 118 3.15 5.62 -0.68
N SER A 119 3.81 6.14 0.35
CA SER A 119 3.93 5.51 1.67
C SER A 119 2.57 5.51 2.40
N VAL A 120 2.46 4.77 3.50
CA VAL A 120 1.26 4.79 4.36
C VAL A 120 0.93 6.20 4.83
N GLU A 121 1.94 6.99 5.22
CA GLU A 121 1.75 8.37 5.65
C GLU A 121 1.25 9.27 4.52
N HIS A 122 1.69 9.04 3.28
CA HIS A 122 1.11 9.74 2.12
C HIS A 122 -0.36 9.38 1.94
N TRP A 123 -0.75 8.11 2.09
CA TRP A 123 -2.16 7.70 1.98
C TRP A 123 -3.04 8.33 3.06
N LYS A 124 -2.56 8.45 4.30
CA LYS A 124 -3.30 9.13 5.38
C LYS A 124 -3.63 10.59 5.01
N LYS A 125 -2.70 11.32 4.38
CA LYS A 125 -2.94 12.70 3.90
C LYS A 125 -4.03 12.79 2.83
N LEU A 126 -4.29 11.70 2.09
CA LEU A 126 -5.29 11.67 1.03
C LEU A 126 -6.70 11.33 1.51
N GLN A 127 -6.91 11.07 2.80
CA GLN A 127 -8.22 10.69 3.33
C GLN A 127 -9.32 11.73 3.06
N GLY A 128 -8.95 13.02 3.02
CA GLY A 128 -9.86 14.15 2.73
C GLY A 128 -9.87 14.60 1.27
N ILE A 129 -9.32 13.82 0.32
CA ILE A 129 -9.31 14.21 -1.09
C ILE A 129 -10.72 14.15 -1.73
N LEU A 130 -11.62 13.39 -1.11
CA LEU A 130 -13.01 13.21 -1.51
C LEU A 130 -13.94 14.04 -0.64
#